data_AF-A0A523S0M1-F1
#
_entry.id   AF-A0A523S0M1-F1
#
_cell.length_a   1.000
_cell.length_b   1.000
_cell.length_c   1.000
_cell.angle_alpha   90.00
_cell.angle_beta   90.00
_cell.angle_gamma   90.00
#
_symmetry.space_group_name_H-M   'P 1'
#
loop_
_entity.id
_entity.type
_entity.pdbx_description
1 polymer ?
#
loop_
_entity_poly.entity_id
_entity_poly.type
_entity_poly.pdbx_seq_one_letter_code
_entity_poly.pdbx_strand_id
1 'polypeptide(L)'
;MMFTQEYLPREMGHYSGTLDLAWVAGAKAGINEIVSRVGKGAWAEFYDSLEILFRFMMEVQPAEPGTSLEDGSLYESLGGYVSVTGRMTPRGLKFSVPPRRQKTVAALFPGMEMYRTGKDVLIPHKELDSFSRLVPLRGPLEEKMEGLT
;
A
#
# COMPACT_ATOMS: atom_id res chain seq x y z
N MET A 1 55.09 2.64 4.20
CA MET A 1 53.83 3.14 4.77
C MET A 1 52.77 2.09 4.47
N MET A 2 52.22 1.49 5.53
CA MET A 2 50.90 0.83 5.61
C MET A 2 49.80 1.68 4.92
N PHE A 3 48.64 1.23 4.44
CA PHE A 3 47.83 0.04 4.70
C PHE A 3 46.75 -0.09 3.60
N THR A 4 46.37 -1.34 3.29
CA THR A 4 45.04 -1.87 2.86
C THR A 4 44.25 -1.26 1.69
N GLN A 5 43.99 -2.13 0.70
CA GLN A 5 42.77 -2.16 -0.12
C GLN A 5 41.53 -1.95 0.75
N GLU A 6 40.76 -0.90 0.46
CA GLU A 6 39.34 -0.86 0.81
C GLU A 6 38.54 -1.39 -0.38
N TYR A 7 38.11 -2.64 -0.20
CA TYR A 7 36.94 -3.23 -0.80
C TYR A 7 35.76 -2.27 -0.56
N LEU A 8 35.14 -1.73 -1.62
CA LEU A 8 33.76 -1.28 -1.53
C LEU A 8 32.89 -2.41 -2.11
N PRO A 9 32.29 -3.27 -1.27
CA PRO A 9 31.25 -4.16 -1.76
C PRO A 9 30.00 -3.34 -2.08
N ARG A 10 29.30 -3.80 -3.12
CA ARG A 10 27.89 -3.54 -3.46
C ARG A 10 27.08 -2.96 -2.31
N GLU A 11 26.30 -1.91 -2.59
CA GLU A 11 24.84 -1.85 -2.40
C GLU A 11 24.36 -0.39 -2.46
N MET A 12 23.90 0.02 -3.63
CA MET A 12 22.74 0.90 -3.72
C MET A 12 21.91 0.37 -4.88
N GLY A 13 21.00 -0.55 -4.54
CA GLY A 13 19.88 -0.83 -5.41
C GLY A 13 19.22 0.50 -5.74
N HIS A 14 19.16 0.81 -7.03
CA HIS A 14 18.47 1.97 -7.57
C HIS A 14 17.00 1.95 -7.10
N TYR A 15 16.68 2.59 -5.98
CA TYR A 15 15.34 3.15 -5.75
C TYR A 15 15.21 4.37 -6.65
N SER A 16 15.02 4.13 -7.95
CA SER A 16 14.48 5.12 -8.86
C SER A 16 13.09 5.48 -8.35
N GLY A 17 12.95 6.69 -7.80
CA GLY A 17 11.71 7.30 -7.31
C GLY A 17 10.67 7.57 -8.40
N THR A 18 10.50 6.65 -9.36
CA THR A 18 9.38 6.61 -10.29
C THR A 18 8.17 6.07 -9.54
N LEU A 19 7.25 6.97 -9.22
CA LEU A 19 5.95 6.64 -8.66
C LEU A 19 5.16 5.80 -9.67
N ASP A 20 4.76 4.58 -9.27
CA ASP A 20 4.01 3.67 -10.14
C ASP A 20 2.57 4.16 -10.36
N LEU A 21 2.14 4.29 -11.61
CA LEU A 21 0.79 4.76 -11.96
C LEU A 21 -0.31 3.83 -11.43
N ALA A 22 -0.03 2.53 -11.31
CA ALA A 22 -0.93 1.56 -10.73
C ALA A 22 -1.11 1.81 -9.23
N TRP A 23 -0.03 2.16 -8.52
CA TRP A 23 -0.09 2.57 -7.12
C TRP A 23 -0.94 3.83 -6.96
N VAL A 24 -0.73 4.83 -7.81
CA VAL A 24 -1.53 6.07 -7.83
C VAL A 24 -3.01 5.78 -8.08
N ALA A 25 -3.31 4.92 -9.04
CA ALA A 25 -4.68 4.49 -9.34
C ALA A 25 -5.35 3.86 -8.12
N GLY A 26 -4.62 3.02 -7.39
CA GLY A 26 -5.05 2.44 -6.13
C GLY A 26 -5.31 3.48 -5.04
N ALA A 27 -4.36 4.39 -4.84
CA ALA A 27 -4.46 5.45 -3.85
C ALA A 27 -5.66 6.37 -4.12
N LYS A 28 -5.93 6.71 -5.39
CA LYS A 28 -7.14 7.45 -5.80
C LYS A 28 -8.43 6.73 -5.40
N ALA A 29 -8.50 5.43 -5.67
CA ALA A 29 -9.67 4.64 -5.26
C ALA A 29 -9.81 4.58 -3.73
N GLY A 30 -8.70 4.48 -3.01
CA GLY A 30 -8.69 4.52 -1.54
C GLY A 30 -9.19 5.85 -0.99
N ILE A 31 -8.77 6.98 -1.57
CA ILE A 31 -9.23 8.31 -1.16
C ILE A 31 -10.75 8.44 -1.37
N ASN A 32 -11.27 8.01 -2.52
CA ASN A 32 -12.71 8.03 -2.78
C ASN A 32 -13.52 7.21 -1.76
N GLU A 33 -12.97 6.11 -1.26
CA GLU A 33 -13.59 5.29 -0.21
C GLU A 33 -13.60 6.01 1.16
N ILE A 34 -12.48 6.63 1.56
CA ILE A 34 -12.33 7.24 2.89
C ILE A 34 -12.87 8.67 3.00
N VAL A 35 -13.04 9.40 1.89
CA VAL A 35 -13.61 10.77 1.86
C VAL A 35 -15.01 10.82 2.48
N SER A 36 -15.71 9.68 2.53
CA SER A 36 -16.99 9.54 3.23
C SER A 36 -16.88 9.32 4.74
N ARG A 37 -15.67 9.11 5.31
CA ARG A 37 -15.48 8.52 6.66
C ARG A 37 -14.42 9.16 7.56
N VAL A 38 -13.53 10.04 7.09
CA VAL A 38 -12.36 10.46 7.92
C VAL A 38 -12.18 11.97 8.00
N GLY A 39 -12.07 12.49 9.23
CA GLY A 39 -11.49 13.81 9.52
C GLY A 39 -9.97 13.77 9.39
N LYS A 40 -9.38 14.76 8.70
CA LYS A 40 -8.00 14.77 8.20
C LYS A 40 -6.91 14.42 9.24
N GLY A 41 -7.12 14.65 10.55
CA GLY A 41 -6.38 14.04 11.65
C GLY A 41 -4.85 13.95 11.49
N ALA A 42 -4.24 12.88 12.04
CA ALA A 42 -2.79 12.66 12.05
C ALA A 42 -2.18 12.34 10.69
N TRP A 43 -3.00 12.11 9.64
CA TRP A 43 -2.54 11.73 8.30
C TRP A 43 -2.82 12.85 7.27
N ALA A 44 -3.15 14.06 7.74
CA ALA A 44 -3.54 15.19 6.91
C ALA A 44 -2.48 15.53 5.86
N GLU A 45 -1.21 15.60 6.26
CA GLU A 45 -0.11 15.94 5.34
C GLU A 45 0.07 14.90 4.22
N PHE A 46 -0.09 13.62 4.55
CA PHE A 46 -0.05 12.54 3.56
C PHE A 46 -1.21 12.67 2.56
N TYR A 47 -2.43 12.90 3.06
CA TYR A 47 -3.60 13.08 2.20
C TYR A 47 -3.53 14.35 1.34
N ASP A 48 -3.04 15.46 1.89
CA ASP A 48 -2.87 16.71 1.13
C ASP A 48 -1.81 16.53 0.02
N SER A 49 -0.75 15.76 0.30
CA SER A 49 0.25 15.39 -0.71
C SER A 49 -0.36 14.54 -1.84
N LEU A 50 -1.23 13.58 -1.51
CA LEU A 50 -1.98 12.79 -2.49
C LEU A 50 -2.96 13.65 -3.30
N GLU A 51 -3.65 14.59 -2.68
CA GLU A 51 -4.54 15.53 -3.38
C GLU A 51 -3.76 16.36 -4.41
N ILE A 52 -2.59 16.89 -4.04
CA ILE A 52 -1.70 17.61 -4.95
C ILE A 52 -1.29 16.70 -6.10
N LEU A 53 -0.82 15.49 -5.79
CA LEU A 53 -0.39 14.50 -6.76
C LEU A 53 -1.50 14.16 -7.77
N PHE A 54 -2.74 13.98 -7.32
CA PHE A 54 -3.87 13.64 -8.18
C PHE A 54 -4.25 14.76 -9.14
N ARG A 55 -4.02 16.02 -8.78
CA ARG A 55 -4.21 17.17 -9.68
C ARG A 55 -3.24 17.14 -10.86
N PHE A 56 -2.04 16.61 -10.67
CA PHE A 56 -1.04 16.48 -11.74
C PHE A 56 -1.21 15.21 -12.59
N MET A 57 -1.92 14.19 -12.08
CA MET A 57 -2.15 12.92 -12.77
C MET A 57 -3.64 12.68 -13.04
N MET A 58 -4.37 13.67 -13.56
CA MET A 58 -5.82 13.56 -13.76
C MET A 58 -6.23 12.37 -14.65
N GLU A 59 -5.39 11.98 -15.60
CA GLU A 59 -5.67 10.91 -16.56
C GLU A 59 -5.67 9.50 -15.94
N VAL A 60 -5.02 9.32 -14.79
CA VAL A 60 -5.00 8.02 -14.09
C VAL A 60 -6.35 7.73 -13.47
N GLN A 61 -7.04 6.72 -13.99
CA GLN A 61 -8.32 6.26 -13.45
C GLN A 61 -8.14 5.55 -12.11
N PRO A 62 -9.08 5.68 -11.16
CA PRO A 62 -9.04 4.92 -9.91
C PRO A 62 -9.11 3.41 -10.16
N ALA A 63 -8.23 2.64 -9.53
CA ALA A 63 -8.23 1.18 -9.59
C ALA A 63 -8.84 0.60 -8.30
N GLU A 64 -9.97 -0.10 -8.42
CA GLU A 64 -10.57 -0.79 -7.28
C GLU A 64 -9.64 -1.89 -6.72
N PRO A 65 -9.74 -2.24 -5.43
CA PRO A 65 -8.93 -3.30 -4.85
C PRO A 65 -9.13 -4.63 -5.60
N GLY A 66 -8.02 -5.26 -6.01
CA GLY A 66 -8.03 -6.45 -6.85
C GLY A 66 -8.24 -6.17 -8.35
N THR A 67 -8.04 -4.93 -8.80
CA THR A 67 -7.97 -4.55 -10.22
C THR A 67 -6.69 -3.77 -10.49
N SER A 68 -6.25 -3.75 -11.75
CA SER A 68 -5.09 -2.98 -12.21
C SER A 68 -5.42 -2.33 -13.56
N LEU A 69 -4.70 -1.27 -13.90
CA LEU A 69 -4.68 -0.69 -15.24
C LEU A 69 -3.78 -1.54 -16.17
N GLU A 70 -3.92 -1.36 -17.49
CA GLU A 70 -3.39 -2.24 -18.55
C GLU A 70 -1.87 -2.57 -18.42
N ASP A 71 -1.09 -1.73 -17.74
CA ASP A 71 0.37 -1.89 -17.60
C ASP A 71 0.88 -1.98 -16.13
N GLY A 72 -0.01 -2.15 -15.16
CA GLY A 72 0.31 -2.12 -13.72
C GLY A 72 0.23 -3.49 -13.01
N SER A 73 0.97 -3.68 -11.92
CA SER A 73 0.79 -4.85 -11.04
C SER A 73 -0.45 -4.71 -10.16
N LEU A 74 -1.21 -5.80 -10.00
CA LEU A 74 -2.34 -5.88 -9.06
C LEU A 74 -1.90 -5.58 -7.61
N TYR A 75 -0.65 -5.90 -7.26
CA TYR A 75 -0.10 -5.60 -5.96
C TYR A 75 0.19 -4.11 -5.78
N GLU A 76 0.64 -3.42 -6.82
CA GLU A 76 0.88 -1.96 -6.79
C GLU A 76 -0.43 -1.21 -6.57
N SER A 77 -1.47 -1.52 -7.35
CA SER A 77 -2.80 -0.94 -7.15
C SER A 77 -3.40 -1.27 -5.78
N LEU A 78 -3.22 -2.50 -5.30
CA LEU A 78 -3.62 -2.82 -3.94
C LEU A 78 -2.79 -2.03 -2.90
N GLY A 79 -1.50 -1.84 -3.13
CA GLY A 79 -0.60 -1.09 -2.25
C GLY A 79 -1.01 0.35 -2.08
N GLY A 80 -1.33 1.05 -3.17
CA GLY A 80 -1.86 2.41 -3.12
C GLY A 80 -3.19 2.47 -2.38
N TYR A 81 -4.10 1.53 -2.67
CA TYR A 81 -5.39 1.48 -2.01
C TYR A 81 -5.26 1.24 -0.49
N VAL A 82 -4.41 0.30 -0.08
CA VAL A 82 -4.19 -0.07 1.33
C VAL A 82 -3.42 1.01 2.07
N SER A 83 -2.50 1.72 1.42
CA SER A 83 -1.79 2.86 2.02
C SER A 83 -2.74 3.98 2.47
N VAL A 84 -3.89 4.10 1.81
CA VAL A 84 -4.90 5.10 2.13
C VAL A 84 -5.98 4.56 3.09
N THR A 85 -6.48 3.35 2.83
CA THR A 85 -7.63 2.78 3.55
C THR A 85 -7.24 1.93 4.76
N GLY A 86 -5.97 1.57 4.85
CA GLY A 86 -5.41 0.69 5.87
C GLY A 86 -5.35 1.34 7.23
N ARG A 87 -5.57 0.52 8.26
CA ARG A 87 -5.43 0.91 9.65
C ARG A 87 -4.81 -0.23 10.44
N MET A 88 -3.75 0.08 11.17
CA MET A 88 -3.20 -0.84 12.16
C MET A 88 -4.15 -0.98 13.36
N THR A 89 -4.37 -2.22 13.76
CA THR A 89 -5.18 -2.62 14.91
C THR A 89 -4.38 -3.62 15.76
N PRO A 90 -4.79 -3.92 17.00
CA PRO A 90 -4.14 -4.96 17.81
C PRO A 90 -4.18 -6.37 17.21
N ARG A 91 -4.98 -6.59 16.15
CA ARG A 91 -5.09 -7.87 15.45
C ARG A 91 -4.28 -7.90 14.13
N GLY A 92 -3.67 -6.79 13.74
CA GLY A 92 -2.95 -6.63 12.48
C GLY A 92 -3.49 -5.48 11.62
N LEU A 93 -3.23 -5.56 10.31
CA LEU A 93 -3.61 -4.55 9.33
C LEU A 93 -5.03 -4.78 8.82
N LYS A 94 -5.89 -3.78 8.99
CA LYS A 94 -7.29 -3.83 8.56
C LYS A 94 -7.57 -2.79 7.49
N PHE A 95 -8.27 -3.15 6.41
CA PHE A 95 -8.69 -2.21 5.36
C PHE A 95 -10.06 -2.58 4.76
N SER A 96 -10.82 -1.58 4.29
CA SER A 96 -12.15 -1.75 3.68
C SER A 96 -12.02 -2.27 2.26
N VAL A 97 -12.67 -3.38 1.94
CA VAL A 97 -12.77 -3.93 0.58
C VAL A 97 -14.23 -4.28 0.29
N PRO A 98 -14.82 -3.76 -0.81
CA PRO A 98 -16.18 -4.14 -1.22
C PRO A 98 -16.34 -5.67 -1.28
N PRO A 99 -17.43 -6.26 -0.75
CA PRO A 99 -17.59 -7.71 -0.67
C PRO A 99 -17.36 -8.45 -2.00
N ARG A 100 -17.79 -7.85 -3.12
CA ARG A 100 -17.58 -8.37 -4.48
C ARG A 100 -16.10 -8.54 -4.86
N ARG A 101 -15.20 -7.77 -4.25
CA ARG A 101 -13.74 -7.76 -4.52
C ARG A 101 -12.93 -8.56 -3.50
N GLN A 102 -13.49 -8.87 -2.33
CA GLN A 102 -12.75 -9.59 -1.28
C GLN A 102 -12.21 -10.94 -1.73
N LYS A 103 -12.95 -11.68 -2.57
CA LYS A 103 -12.49 -12.96 -3.13
C LYS A 103 -11.29 -12.75 -4.05
N THR A 104 -11.31 -11.70 -4.88
CA THR A 104 -10.22 -11.35 -5.78
C THR A 104 -8.97 -10.93 -5.00
N VAL A 105 -9.13 -10.08 -3.98
CA VAL A 105 -8.01 -9.67 -3.12
C VAL A 105 -7.39 -10.88 -2.41
N ALA A 106 -8.21 -11.77 -1.82
CA ALA A 106 -7.70 -12.96 -1.15
C ALA A 106 -6.97 -13.92 -2.11
N ALA A 107 -7.39 -13.99 -3.38
CA ALA A 107 -6.75 -14.82 -4.39
C ALA A 107 -5.33 -14.35 -4.77
N LEU A 108 -4.97 -13.10 -4.46
CA LEU A 108 -3.61 -12.57 -4.68
C LEU A 108 -2.59 -13.15 -3.68
N PHE A 109 -3.03 -13.75 -2.58
CA PHE A 109 -2.16 -14.21 -1.50
C PHE A 109 -2.38 -15.69 -1.19
N PRO A 110 -2.04 -16.60 -2.13
CA PRO A 110 -2.20 -18.02 -1.90
C PRO A 110 -1.33 -18.46 -0.71
N GLY A 111 -1.97 -19.07 0.30
CA GLY A 111 -1.30 -19.55 1.50
C GLY A 111 -1.13 -18.52 2.63
N MET A 112 -1.51 -17.25 2.41
CA MET A 112 -1.53 -16.25 3.47
C MET A 112 -2.84 -16.31 4.25
N GLU A 113 -2.76 -16.25 5.58
CA GLU A 113 -3.97 -16.11 6.38
C GLU A 113 -4.57 -14.70 6.24
N MET A 114 -5.83 -14.64 5.82
CA MET A 114 -6.59 -13.40 5.72
C MET A 114 -8.00 -13.61 6.25
N TYR A 115 -8.46 -12.69 7.11
CA TYR A 115 -9.82 -12.74 7.66
C TYR A 115 -10.71 -11.71 6.96
N ARG A 116 -11.92 -12.12 6.61
CA ARG A 116 -12.94 -11.25 6.02
C ARG A 116 -14.03 -11.00 7.04
N THR A 117 -14.29 -9.74 7.37
CA THR A 117 -15.32 -9.35 8.34
C THR A 117 -16.17 -8.22 7.78
N GLY A 118 -17.38 -8.55 7.31
CA GLY A 118 -18.26 -7.59 6.68
C GLY A 118 -17.63 -6.97 5.43
N LYS A 119 -17.34 -5.66 5.49
CA LYS A 119 -16.63 -4.94 4.41
C LYS A 119 -15.11 -4.91 4.59
N ASP A 120 -14.58 -5.56 5.61
CA ASP A 120 -13.16 -5.42 5.95
C ASP A 120 -12.37 -6.69 5.66
N VAL A 121 -11.13 -6.50 5.25
CA VAL A 121 -10.08 -7.51 5.20
C VAL A 121 -9.08 -7.23 6.31
N LEU A 122 -8.67 -8.27 7.02
CA LEU A 122 -7.67 -8.23 8.08
C LEU A 122 -6.51 -9.16 7.72
N ILE A 123 -5.31 -8.58 7.66
CA ILE A 123 -4.03 -9.30 7.61
C ILE A 123 -3.53 -9.41 9.05
N PRO A 124 -3.41 -10.63 9.62
CA PRO A 124 -2.92 -10.79 10.98
C PRO A 124 -1.42 -10.45 11.09
N HIS A 125 -0.97 -10.10 12.29
CA HIS A 125 0.42 -9.69 12.53
C HIS A 125 1.48 -10.64 11.95
N LYS A 126 1.26 -11.94 12.07
CA LYS A 126 2.18 -12.98 11.57
C LYS A 126 2.37 -12.97 10.04
N GLU A 127 1.44 -12.37 9.30
CA GLU A 127 1.47 -12.28 7.84
C GLU A 127 1.95 -10.91 7.34
N LEU A 128 2.16 -9.93 8.23
CA LEU A 128 2.44 -8.56 7.82
C LEU A 128 3.74 -8.41 7.03
N ASP A 129 4.80 -9.11 7.42
CA ASP A 129 6.09 -9.09 6.69
C ASP A 129 5.94 -9.71 5.29
N SER A 130 5.27 -10.85 5.18
CA SER A 130 4.94 -11.46 3.89
C SER A 130 4.08 -10.54 3.01
N PHE A 131 3.12 -9.84 3.64
CA PHE A 131 2.22 -8.92 2.95
C PHE A 131 2.96 -7.67 2.45
N SER A 132 3.77 -7.03 3.29
CA SER A 132 4.48 -5.79 2.94
C SER A 132 5.55 -6.00 1.85
N ARG A 133 6.13 -7.19 1.75
CA ARG A 133 7.05 -7.56 0.67
C ARG A 133 6.38 -7.65 -0.70
N LEU A 134 5.08 -7.95 -0.73
CA LEU A 134 4.30 -8.06 -1.96
C LEU A 134 3.58 -6.75 -2.28
N VAL A 135 3.05 -6.09 -1.25
CA VAL A 135 2.17 -4.94 -1.36
C VAL A 135 2.94 -3.69 -0.94
N PRO A 136 3.31 -2.81 -1.88
CA PRO A 136 4.09 -1.61 -1.59
C PRO A 136 3.22 -0.59 -0.85
N LEU A 137 3.36 -0.59 0.48
CA LEU A 137 2.71 0.35 1.37
C LEU A 137 3.56 1.61 1.50
N ARG A 138 2.92 2.78 1.54
CA ARG A 138 3.59 4.07 1.71
C ARG A 138 2.93 4.92 2.78
N GLY A 139 3.68 5.90 3.27
CA GLY A 139 3.18 6.93 4.17
C GLY A 139 2.99 6.41 5.60
N PRO A 140 2.03 6.93 6.38
CA PRO A 140 1.92 6.63 7.80
C PRO A 140 1.69 5.15 8.13
N LEU A 141 1.29 4.34 7.15
CA LEU A 141 1.14 2.90 7.32
C LEU A 141 2.48 2.17 7.25
N GLU A 142 3.36 2.60 6.35
CA GLU A 142 4.72 2.08 6.17
C GLU A 142 5.53 2.27 7.47
N GLU A 143 5.56 3.48 8.01
CA GLU A 143 6.20 3.82 9.29
C GLU A 143 5.72 2.93 10.46
N LYS A 144 4.42 2.62 10.48
CA LYS A 144 3.82 1.77 11.53
C LYS A 144 4.16 0.30 11.39
N MET A 145 4.53 -0.15 10.19
CA MET A 145 4.95 -1.54 9.97
C MET A 145 6.43 -1.73 10.27
N GLU A 146 7.28 -0.76 9.96
CA GLU A 146 8.71 -0.80 10.32
C GLU A 146 8.91 -0.92 11.84
N GLY A 147 8.01 -0.34 12.64
CA GLY A 147 8.02 -0.50 14.10
C GLY A 147 7.57 -1.87 14.63
N LEU A 148 7.19 -2.81 13.76
CA LEU A 148 6.68 -4.15 14.12
C LEU A 148 7.57 -5.30 13.65
N THR A 149 8.53 -5.03 12.76
CA THR A 149 9.57 -5.95 12.27
C THR A 149 10.86 -5.80 13.06
#